data_AF-A0A7H8V144-F1
#
_entry.id   AF-A0A7H8V144-F1
#
_cell.length_a   1.000
_cell.length_b   1.000
_cell.length_c   1.000
_cell.angle_alpha   90.00
_cell.angle_beta   90.00
_cell.angle_gamma   90.00
#
_symmetry.space_group_name_H-M   'P 1'
#
loop_
_entity.id
_entity.type
_entity.pdbx_description
1 polymer ?
#
loop_
_entity_poly.entity_id
_entity_poly.type
_entity_poly.pdbx_seq_one_letter_code
_entity_poly.pdbx_strand_id
1 'polypeptide(L)'
;MENRLGLQITNHDFEVAKEQLKKFAEQDTENLKFEKVRTHEKIFDLEFSEHGVTGTEFNKLIEQIQNYFANFYDRQYDLIKEFGQVYQALEILDKDYIQAILSTVKAIEKTNQKIQIEQKRLDNSIKRQESTLQVLKKFKDDINDFNSKININESINLIKQVETQVSQLEKSVILNNEYKVSKDNQIFKLQLELTDTHQQFQNVSYKLKIVFILLGFTIAALIFISFFSLLR
;
A
#
# COMPACT_ATOMS: atom_id res chain seq x y z
N MET A 1 18.43 7.08 -12.72
CA MET A 1 19.89 7.21 -12.78
C MET A 1 20.48 5.82 -12.91
N GLU A 2 20.69 5.36 -14.14
CA GLU A 2 21.39 4.10 -14.42
C GLU A 2 22.86 4.31 -14.06
N ASN A 3 23.33 3.63 -13.02
CA ASN A 3 24.75 3.60 -12.69
C ASN A 3 25.41 2.64 -13.68
N ARG A 4 25.75 3.15 -14.86
CA ARG A 4 26.59 2.43 -15.82
C ARG A 4 27.95 2.24 -15.14
N LEU A 5 28.20 1.03 -14.67
CA LEU A 5 29.54 0.51 -14.35
C LEU A 5 30.32 0.44 -15.67
N GLY A 6 30.63 1.61 -16.25
CA GLY A 6 31.43 1.77 -17.45
C GLY A 6 32.89 1.62 -17.08
N LEU A 7 33.30 0.38 -16.78
CA LEU A 7 34.71 0.02 -16.79
C LEU A 7 35.12 -0.13 -18.26
N GLN A 8 35.49 0.99 -18.88
CA GLN A 8 36.21 0.98 -20.14
C GLN A 8 37.65 0.55 -19.83
N ILE A 9 37.88 -0.76 -19.78
CA ILE A 9 39.24 -1.28 -19.77
C ILE A 9 39.77 -1.07 -21.19
N THR A 10 40.68 -0.11 -21.36
CA THR A 10 41.31 0.16 -22.65
C THR A 10 42.24 -1.01 -22.98
N ASN A 11 41.68 -1.98 -23.68
CA ASN A 11 42.21 -3.30 -24.04
C ASN A 11 43.51 -3.29 -24.87
N HIS A 12 44.07 -2.13 -25.19
CA HIS A 12 45.08 -2.04 -26.23
C HIS A 12 46.44 -2.61 -25.77
N ASP A 13 46.88 -2.25 -24.56
CA ASP A 13 48.27 -2.51 -24.17
C ASP A 13 48.52 -3.97 -23.76
N PHE A 14 47.55 -4.61 -23.10
CA PHE A 14 47.64 -6.04 -22.77
C PHE A 14 47.59 -6.92 -24.02
N GLU A 15 46.69 -6.62 -24.95
CA GLU A 15 46.58 -7.38 -26.19
C GLU A 15 47.81 -7.18 -27.08
N VAL A 16 48.39 -5.97 -27.10
CA VAL A 16 49.66 -5.70 -27.81
C VAL A 16 50.80 -6.49 -27.20
N ALA A 17 50.98 -6.47 -25.88
CA ALA A 17 52.03 -7.23 -25.21
C ALA A 17 51.87 -8.74 -25.44
N LYS A 18 50.64 -9.27 -25.35
CA LYS A 18 50.33 -10.67 -25.63
C LYS A 18 50.67 -11.08 -27.06
N GLU A 19 50.36 -10.24 -28.04
CA GLU A 19 50.64 -10.51 -29.46
C GLU A 19 52.14 -10.48 -29.78
N GLN A 20 52.92 -9.60 -29.14
CA GLN A 20 54.38 -9.58 -29.29
C GLN A 20 55.01 -10.88 -28.76
N LEU A 21 54.60 -11.32 -27.57
CA LEU A 21 55.06 -12.59 -26.98
C LEU A 21 54.73 -13.80 -27.83
N LYS A 22 53.54 -13.82 -28.42
CA LYS A 22 53.13 -14.90 -29.31
C LYS A 22 54.04 -14.98 -30.53
N LYS A 23 54.31 -13.84 -31.19
CA LYS A 23 55.20 -13.78 -32.36
C LYS A 23 56.61 -14.26 -32.03
N PHE A 24 57.12 -13.90 -30.86
CA PHE A 24 58.42 -14.39 -30.40
C PHE A 24 58.43 -15.91 -30.16
N ALA A 25 57.41 -16.44 -29.49
CA ALA A 25 57.32 -17.87 -29.20
C ALA A 25 57.15 -18.74 -30.46
N GLU A 26 56.55 -18.19 -31.51
CA GLU A 26 56.32 -18.86 -32.81
C GLU A 26 57.48 -18.66 -33.80
N GLN A 27 58.52 -17.90 -33.45
CA GLN A 27 59.65 -17.66 -34.33
C GLN A 27 60.49 -18.94 -34.54
N ASP A 28 60.61 -19.38 -35.79
CA ASP A 28 61.41 -20.54 -36.16
C ASP A 28 62.89 -20.34 -35.83
N THR A 29 63.52 -21.33 -35.20
CA THR A 29 64.95 -21.35 -34.92
C THR A 29 65.70 -22.13 -35.99
N GLU A 30 66.50 -21.45 -36.81
CA GLU A 30 67.39 -22.14 -37.75
C GLU A 30 68.48 -22.94 -37.01
N ASN A 31 68.69 -24.19 -37.44
CA ASN A 31 69.76 -25.04 -36.93
C ASN A 31 71.11 -24.60 -37.50
N LEU A 32 72.01 -24.13 -36.64
CA LEU A 32 73.34 -23.72 -37.02
C LEU A 32 74.21 -24.91 -37.48
N LYS A 33 74.83 -24.77 -38.65
CA LYS A 33 75.89 -25.69 -39.12
C LYS A 33 77.06 -24.86 -39.63
N PHE A 34 78.24 -25.11 -39.08
CA PHE A 34 79.50 -24.56 -39.60
C PHE A 34 80.06 -25.50 -40.67
N GLU A 35 80.49 -24.95 -41.79
CA GLU A 35 81.27 -25.71 -42.76
C GLU A 35 82.65 -26.03 -42.17
N LYS A 36 83.03 -27.31 -42.22
CA LYS A 36 84.39 -27.73 -41.83
C LYS A 36 85.38 -27.32 -42.92
N VAL A 37 86.58 -26.92 -42.51
CA VAL A 37 87.71 -26.75 -43.43
C VAL A 37 88.18 -28.11 -43.96
N ARG A 38 88.73 -28.15 -45.17
CA ARG A 38 89.25 -29.38 -45.76
C ARG A 38 90.47 -29.87 -44.98
N THR A 39 90.62 -31.19 -44.89
CA THR A 39 91.74 -31.84 -44.20
C THR A 39 92.61 -32.68 -45.11
N HIS A 40 92.14 -33.00 -46.33
CA HIS A 40 92.86 -33.80 -47.32
C HIS A 40 92.67 -33.23 -48.73
N GLU A 41 93.69 -33.33 -49.57
CA GLU A 41 93.57 -32.97 -50.99
C GLU A 41 92.88 -34.09 -51.76
N LYS A 42 92.06 -33.73 -52.75
CA LYS A 42 91.36 -34.68 -53.62
C LYS A 42 91.87 -34.55 -55.04
N ILE A 43 92.38 -35.65 -55.58
CA ILE A 43 92.77 -35.78 -56.99
C ILE A 43 92.05 -37.02 -57.53
N PHE A 44 91.20 -36.85 -58.56
CA PHE A 44 90.36 -37.94 -59.12
C PHE A 44 89.52 -38.70 -58.08
N ASP A 45 88.95 -37.99 -57.11
CA ASP A 45 88.09 -38.55 -56.03
C ASP A 45 88.79 -39.50 -55.04
N LEU A 46 90.13 -39.53 -55.07
CA LEU A 46 90.97 -40.25 -54.11
C LEU A 46 91.66 -39.22 -53.19
N GLU A 47 91.60 -39.45 -51.88
CA GLU A 47 92.20 -38.58 -50.86
C GLU A 47 93.70 -38.86 -50.75
N PHE A 48 94.51 -37.87 -51.11
CA PHE A 48 95.97 -37.98 -51.10
C PHE A 48 96.56 -36.81 -50.34
N SER A 49 97.25 -37.13 -49.24
CA SER A 49 97.98 -36.21 -48.36
C SER A 49 97.12 -35.18 -47.59
N GLU A 50 97.66 -34.76 -46.44
CA GLU A 50 97.05 -33.73 -45.60
C GLU A 50 97.01 -32.39 -46.35
N HIS A 51 95.83 -31.77 -46.37
CA HIS A 51 95.63 -30.45 -46.97
C HIS A 51 95.98 -29.36 -45.96
N GLY A 52 96.88 -28.46 -46.35
CA GLY A 52 97.14 -27.25 -45.58
C GLY A 52 95.98 -26.28 -45.68
N VAL A 53 95.35 -25.94 -44.55
CA VAL A 53 94.25 -24.96 -44.52
C VAL A 53 94.70 -23.65 -45.17
N THR A 54 93.99 -23.26 -46.23
CA THR A 54 94.29 -22.02 -46.95
C THR A 54 93.76 -20.80 -46.19
N GLY A 55 94.36 -19.63 -46.42
CA GLY A 55 93.85 -18.37 -45.86
C GLY A 55 92.39 -18.08 -46.25
N THR A 56 91.96 -18.52 -47.44
CA THR A 56 90.56 -18.40 -47.89
C THR A 56 89.61 -19.30 -47.08
N GLU A 57 89.97 -20.55 -46.81
CA GLU A 57 89.16 -21.46 -46.00
C GLU A 57 89.06 -21.00 -44.54
N PHE A 58 90.18 -20.52 -43.99
CA PHE A 58 90.19 -19.94 -42.66
C PHE A 58 89.31 -18.69 -42.58
N ASN A 59 89.46 -17.75 -43.52
CA ASN A 59 88.63 -16.55 -43.57
C ASN A 59 87.14 -16.87 -43.71
N LYS A 60 86.77 -17.88 -44.52
CA LYS A 60 85.38 -18.31 -44.66
C LYS A 60 84.80 -18.88 -43.36
N LEU A 61 85.60 -19.64 -42.59
CA LEU A 61 85.17 -20.13 -41.28
C LEU A 61 85.05 -18.99 -40.27
N ILE A 62 86.00 -18.05 -40.27
CA ILE A 62 85.94 -16.86 -39.40
C ILE A 62 84.72 -16.00 -39.72
N GLU A 63 84.40 -15.78 -41.00
CA GLU A 63 83.19 -15.07 -41.42
C GLU A 63 81.91 -15.76 -40.91
N GLN A 64 81.82 -17.09 -41.01
CA GLN A 64 80.70 -17.85 -40.45
C GLN A 64 80.59 -17.69 -38.93
N ILE A 65 81.71 -17.70 -38.21
CA ILE A 65 81.74 -17.51 -36.75
C ILE A 65 81.33 -16.07 -36.39
N GLN A 66 81.82 -15.06 -37.11
CA GLN A 66 81.46 -13.67 -36.88
C GLN A 66 79.97 -13.41 -37.13
N ASN A 67 79.44 -13.91 -38.25
CA ASN A 67 78.02 -13.85 -38.55
C ASN A 67 77.18 -14.57 -37.49
N TYR A 68 77.66 -15.70 -36.96
CA TYR A 68 77.00 -16.37 -35.84
C TYR A 68 76.95 -15.52 -34.58
N PHE A 69 78.07 -14.91 -34.18
CA PHE A 69 78.10 -14.06 -32.98
C PHE A 69 77.24 -12.80 -33.13
N ALA A 70 77.20 -12.19 -34.32
CA ALA A 70 76.28 -11.09 -34.61
C ALA A 70 74.82 -11.54 -34.46
N ASN A 71 74.44 -12.63 -35.13
CA ASN A 71 73.07 -13.19 -35.03
C ASN A 71 72.72 -13.63 -33.61
N PHE A 72 73.68 -14.14 -32.84
CA PHE A 72 73.49 -14.50 -31.44
C PHE A 72 73.23 -13.27 -30.58
N TYR A 73 73.99 -12.19 -30.77
CA TYR A 73 73.77 -10.94 -30.06
C TYR A 73 72.37 -10.37 -30.35
N ASP A 74 71.95 -10.34 -31.62
CA ASP A 74 70.63 -9.83 -32.02
C ASP A 74 69.50 -10.66 -31.39
N ARG A 75 69.61 -12.00 -31.43
CA ARG A 75 68.64 -12.89 -30.75
C ARG A 75 68.57 -12.65 -29.25
N GLN A 76 69.71 -12.44 -28.58
CA GLN A 76 69.74 -12.15 -27.14
C GLN A 76 69.12 -10.78 -26.83
N TYR A 77 69.34 -9.79 -27.68
CA TYR A 77 68.70 -8.48 -27.56
C TYR A 77 67.17 -8.58 -27.70
N ASP A 78 66.69 -9.30 -28.72
CA ASP A 78 65.26 -9.55 -28.94
C ASP A 78 64.64 -10.31 -27.77
N LEU A 79 65.31 -11.35 -27.27
CA LEU A 79 64.91 -12.09 -26.06
C LEU A 79 64.67 -11.16 -24.87
N ILE A 80 65.60 -10.25 -24.58
CA ILE A 80 65.48 -9.30 -23.46
C ILE A 80 64.28 -8.37 -23.67
N LYS A 81 64.08 -7.87 -24.90
CA LYS A 81 62.95 -7.01 -25.24
C LYS A 81 61.61 -7.71 -25.02
N GLU A 82 61.50 -8.97 -25.45
CA GLU A 82 60.27 -9.77 -25.30
C GLU A 82 60.02 -10.17 -23.85
N PHE A 83 61.05 -10.46 -23.05
CA PHE A 83 60.89 -10.58 -21.59
C PHE A 83 60.34 -9.29 -20.95
N GLY A 84 60.72 -8.12 -21.47
CA GLY A 84 60.12 -6.85 -21.08
C GLY A 84 58.61 -6.78 -21.38
N GLN A 85 58.17 -7.35 -22.51
CA GLN A 85 56.74 -7.44 -22.85
C GLN A 85 55.98 -8.40 -21.92
N VAL A 86 56.57 -9.53 -21.50
CA VAL A 86 55.98 -10.41 -20.47
C VAL A 86 55.72 -9.63 -19.19
N TYR A 87 56.72 -8.89 -18.73
CA TYR A 87 56.62 -8.09 -17.52
C TYR A 87 55.51 -7.04 -17.62
N GLN A 88 55.45 -6.30 -18.74
CA GLN A 88 54.39 -5.32 -18.98
C GLN A 88 53.00 -5.96 -19.00
N ALA A 89 52.82 -7.11 -19.66
CA ALA A 89 51.56 -7.83 -19.68
C ALA A 89 51.10 -8.24 -18.28
N LEU A 90 52.01 -8.75 -17.44
CA LEU A 90 51.73 -9.11 -16.05
C LEU A 90 51.38 -7.88 -15.20
N GLU A 91 52.09 -6.77 -15.39
CA GLU A 91 51.85 -5.53 -14.66
C GLU A 91 50.47 -4.92 -14.99
N ILE A 92 50.08 -4.90 -16.27
CA ILE A 92 48.75 -4.44 -16.69
C ILE A 92 47.66 -5.36 -16.16
N LEU A 93 47.87 -6.69 -16.22
CA LEU A 93 46.92 -7.66 -15.70
C LEU A 93 46.66 -7.45 -14.20
N ASP A 94 47.70 -7.22 -13.41
CA ASP A 94 47.59 -6.97 -11.97
C ASP A 94 46.92 -5.62 -11.67
N LYS A 95 47.45 -4.53 -12.23
CA LYS A 95 47.01 -3.17 -11.89
C LYS A 95 45.65 -2.79 -12.45
N ASP A 96 45.35 -3.17 -13.68
CA ASP A 96 44.10 -2.73 -14.32
C ASP A 96 43.02 -3.78 -14.16
N TYR A 97 43.28 -5.02 -14.60
CA TYR A 97 42.25 -6.06 -14.63
C TYR A 97 41.91 -6.58 -13.23
N ILE A 98 42.90 -7.07 -12.47
CA ILE A 98 42.65 -7.66 -11.15
C ILE A 98 42.11 -6.58 -10.19
N GLN A 99 42.67 -5.37 -10.19
CA GLN A 99 42.18 -4.28 -9.35
C GLN A 99 40.76 -3.84 -9.71
N ALA A 100 40.41 -3.76 -11.01
CA ALA A 100 39.05 -3.44 -11.44
C ALA A 100 38.04 -4.52 -11.04
N ILE A 101 38.41 -5.80 -11.19
CA ILE A 101 37.59 -6.93 -10.73
C ILE A 101 37.40 -6.84 -9.21
N LEU A 102 38.46 -6.62 -8.44
CA LEU A 102 38.38 -6.52 -6.99
C LEU A 102 37.49 -5.36 -6.54
N SER A 103 37.60 -4.19 -7.19
CA SER A 103 36.76 -3.02 -6.95
C SER A 103 35.28 -3.34 -7.23
N THR A 104 35.01 -4.01 -8.35
CA THR A 104 33.66 -4.43 -8.75
C THR A 104 33.08 -5.43 -7.75
N VAL A 105 33.85 -6.44 -7.34
CA VAL A 105 33.43 -7.44 -6.34
C VAL A 105 33.09 -6.76 -5.01
N LYS A 106 33.91 -5.81 -4.54
CA LYS A 106 33.61 -5.03 -3.33
C LYS A 106 32.33 -4.20 -3.47
N ALA A 107 32.10 -3.60 -4.64
CA ALA A 107 30.87 -2.86 -4.91
C ALA A 107 29.63 -3.77 -4.93
N ILE A 108 29.75 -4.96 -5.52
CA ILE A 108 28.72 -6.00 -5.53
C ILE A 108 28.43 -6.46 -4.09
N GLU A 109 29.46 -6.73 -3.29
CA GLU A 109 29.31 -7.16 -1.90
C GLU A 109 28.55 -6.11 -1.08
N LYS A 110 28.94 -4.83 -1.18
CA LYS A 110 28.24 -3.71 -0.53
C LYS A 110 26.79 -3.59 -1.00
N THR A 111 26.53 -3.83 -2.28
CA THR A 111 25.18 -3.83 -2.84
C THR A 111 24.35 -4.99 -2.29
N ASN A 112 24.94 -6.18 -2.19
CA ASN A 112 24.29 -7.36 -1.64
C ASN A 112 23.93 -7.18 -0.15
N GLN A 113 24.84 -6.59 0.64
CA GLN A 113 24.56 -6.24 2.04
C GLN A 113 23.37 -5.27 2.17
N LYS A 114 23.30 -4.24 1.31
CA LYS A 114 22.15 -3.33 1.26
C LYS A 114 20.86 -4.06 0.89
N ILE A 115 20.89 -4.94 -0.11
CA ILE A 115 19.74 -5.75 -0.52
C ILE A 115 19.21 -6.59 0.65
N GLN A 116 20.09 -7.24 1.42
CA GLN A 116 19.70 -8.02 2.60
C GLN A 116 19.03 -7.16 3.69
N ILE A 117 19.53 -5.95 3.91
CA ILE A 117 18.92 -5.00 4.86
C ILE A 117 17.52 -4.59 4.39
N GLU A 118 17.36 -4.26 3.11
CA GLU A 118 16.06 -3.89 2.56
C GLU A 118 15.07 -5.06 2.52
N GLN A 119 15.52 -6.29 2.25
CA GLN A 119 14.69 -7.48 2.38
C GLN A 119 14.12 -7.64 3.80
N LYS A 120 14.96 -7.49 4.83
CA LYS A 120 14.49 -7.53 6.23
C LYS A 120 13.48 -6.42 6.54
N ARG A 121 13.64 -5.23 5.95
CA ARG A 121 12.68 -4.13 6.10
C ARG A 121 11.34 -4.46 5.42
N LEU A 122 11.38 -5.03 4.22
CA LEU A 122 10.20 -5.47 3.50
C LEU A 122 9.45 -6.57 4.26
N ASP A 123 10.14 -7.59 4.78
CA ASP A 123 9.53 -8.66 5.59
C ASP A 123 8.79 -8.09 6.81
N ASN A 124 9.41 -7.14 7.51
CA ASN A 124 8.78 -6.46 8.64
C ASN A 124 7.56 -5.63 8.22
N SER A 125 7.59 -5.01 7.05
CA SER A 125 6.44 -4.27 6.50
C SER A 125 5.28 -5.20 6.16
N ILE A 126 5.57 -6.33 5.50
CA ILE A 126 4.59 -7.37 5.17
C ILE A 126 3.92 -7.90 6.44
N LYS A 127 4.68 -8.24 7.49
CA LYS A 127 4.12 -8.68 8.78
C LYS A 127 3.18 -7.65 9.41
N ARG A 128 3.51 -6.35 9.32
CA ARG A 128 2.62 -5.28 9.81
C ARG A 128 1.34 -5.16 8.98
N GLN A 129 1.45 -5.33 7.67
CA GLN A 129 0.30 -5.33 6.77
C GLN A 129 -0.61 -6.53 7.05
N GLU A 130 -0.05 -7.73 7.26
CA GLU A 130 -0.81 -8.92 7.66
C GLU A 130 -1.56 -8.70 8.97
N SER A 131 -0.89 -8.13 9.99
CA SER A 131 -1.54 -7.79 11.26
C SER A 131 -2.67 -6.77 11.08
N THR A 132 -2.46 -5.73 10.27
CA THR A 132 -3.51 -4.76 9.95
C THR A 132 -4.70 -5.42 9.25
N LEU A 133 -4.45 -6.31 8.29
CA LEU A 133 -5.51 -7.04 7.59
C LEU A 133 -6.32 -7.94 8.52
N GLN A 134 -5.68 -8.59 9.49
CA GLN A 134 -6.38 -9.39 10.51
C GLN A 134 -7.32 -8.52 11.36
N VAL A 135 -6.84 -7.34 11.80
CA VAL A 135 -7.67 -6.38 12.54
C VAL A 135 -8.86 -5.89 11.71
N LEU A 136 -8.63 -5.55 10.43
CA LEU A 136 -9.70 -5.12 9.53
C LEU A 136 -10.73 -6.24 9.28
N LYS A 137 -10.28 -7.49 9.16
CA LYS A 137 -11.18 -8.64 9.04
C LYS A 137 -12.06 -8.79 10.27
N LYS A 138 -11.47 -8.73 11.46
CA LYS A 138 -12.22 -8.79 12.72
C LYS A 138 -13.22 -7.62 12.82
N PHE A 139 -12.80 -6.41 12.49
CA PHE A 139 -13.68 -5.24 12.48
C PHE A 139 -14.88 -5.43 11.53
N LYS A 140 -14.65 -5.98 10.33
CA LYS A 140 -15.72 -6.32 9.39
C LYS A 140 -16.70 -7.34 10.00
N ASP A 141 -16.18 -8.38 10.65
CA ASP A 141 -17.00 -9.41 11.29
C ASP A 141 -17.82 -8.82 12.45
N ASP A 142 -17.22 -7.95 13.27
CA ASP A 142 -17.90 -7.24 14.36
C ASP A 142 -19.04 -6.34 13.84
N ILE A 143 -18.83 -5.64 12.70
CA ILE A 143 -19.88 -4.84 12.05
C ILE A 143 -21.02 -5.73 11.52
N ASN A 144 -20.70 -6.88 10.95
CA ASN A 144 -21.72 -7.80 10.46
C ASN A 144 -22.55 -8.39 11.61
N ASP A 145 -21.90 -8.79 12.70
CA ASP A 145 -22.57 -9.25 13.93
C ASP A 145 -23.47 -8.15 14.50
N PHE A 146 -22.95 -6.92 14.63
CA PHE A 146 -23.73 -5.77 15.10
C PHE A 146 -24.96 -5.54 14.22
N ASN A 147 -24.79 -5.46 12.89
CA ASN A 147 -25.89 -5.28 11.95
C ASN A 147 -26.94 -6.39 12.05
N SER A 148 -26.52 -7.66 12.25
CA SER A 148 -27.45 -8.78 12.41
C SER A 148 -28.31 -8.68 13.68
N LYS A 149 -27.79 -8.02 14.73
CA LYS A 149 -28.49 -7.80 16.01
C LYS A 149 -29.43 -6.60 15.98
N ILE A 150 -29.27 -5.68 15.02
CA ILE A 150 -30.23 -4.58 14.85
C ILE A 150 -31.54 -5.18 14.33
N ASN A 151 -32.48 -5.43 15.23
CA ASN A 151 -33.79 -5.97 14.88
C ASN A 151 -34.72 -4.85 14.40
N ILE A 152 -34.37 -4.23 13.26
CA ILE A 152 -35.11 -3.10 12.67
C ILE A 152 -36.60 -3.44 12.50
N ASN A 153 -36.92 -4.69 12.14
CA ASN A 153 -38.29 -5.15 11.99
C ASN A 153 -39.07 -5.14 13.31
N GLU A 154 -38.43 -5.49 14.43
CA GLU A 154 -39.07 -5.50 15.74
C GLU A 154 -39.36 -4.07 16.20
N SER A 155 -38.41 -3.15 16.04
CA SER A 155 -38.62 -1.72 16.28
C SER A 155 -39.72 -1.12 15.40
N ILE A 156 -39.78 -1.46 14.10
CA ILE A 156 -40.85 -1.03 13.20
C ILE A 156 -42.21 -1.58 13.65
N ASN A 157 -42.26 -2.84 14.09
CA ASN A 157 -43.50 -3.44 14.56
C ASN A 157 -43.99 -2.79 15.86
N LEU A 158 -43.10 -2.49 16.79
CA LEU A 158 -43.42 -1.74 18.01
C LEU A 158 -43.97 -0.34 17.68
N ILE A 159 -43.34 0.38 16.74
CA ILE A 159 -43.82 1.69 16.29
C ILE A 159 -45.24 1.58 15.71
N LYS A 160 -45.50 0.59 14.84
CA LYS A 160 -46.85 0.35 14.28
C LYS A 160 -47.90 0.04 15.36
N GLN A 161 -47.51 -0.72 16.39
CA GLN A 161 -48.40 -1.01 17.52
C GLN A 161 -48.73 0.27 18.31
N VAL A 162 -47.72 1.10 18.58
CA VAL A 162 -47.91 2.40 19.24
C VAL A 162 -48.81 3.30 18.40
N GLU A 163 -48.58 3.42 17.09
CA GLU A 163 -49.44 4.20 16.19
C GLU A 163 -50.90 3.73 16.23
N THR A 164 -51.11 2.41 16.26
CA THR A 164 -52.45 1.82 16.36
C THR A 164 -53.12 2.16 17.70
N GLN A 165 -52.39 2.06 18.81
CA GLN A 165 -52.89 2.39 20.14
C GLN A 165 -53.21 3.89 20.28
N VAL A 166 -52.34 4.77 19.77
CA VAL A 166 -52.58 6.22 19.74
C VAL A 166 -53.84 6.54 18.95
N SER A 167 -54.01 5.93 17.77
CA SER A 167 -55.22 6.13 16.95
C SER A 167 -56.50 5.67 17.66
N GLN A 168 -56.44 4.59 18.45
CA GLN A 168 -57.58 4.13 19.26
C GLN A 168 -57.87 5.06 20.43
N LEU A 169 -56.82 5.54 21.11
CA LEU A 169 -56.93 6.53 22.19
C LEU A 169 -57.57 7.82 21.70
N GLU A 170 -57.13 8.36 20.56
CA GLU A 170 -57.70 9.55 19.94
C GLU A 170 -59.21 9.40 19.72
N LYS A 171 -59.64 8.28 19.13
CA LYS A 171 -61.07 7.98 18.94
C LYS A 171 -61.84 7.94 20.26
N SER A 172 -61.27 7.31 21.29
CA SER A 172 -61.90 7.23 22.61
C SER A 172 -62.03 8.60 23.29
N VAL A 173 -61.04 9.48 23.12
CA VAL A 173 -61.05 10.85 23.65
C VAL A 173 -62.12 11.68 22.95
N ILE A 174 -62.21 11.58 21.62
CA ILE A 174 -63.26 12.27 20.84
C ILE A 174 -64.65 11.84 21.33
N LEU A 175 -64.88 10.53 21.43
CA LEU A 175 -66.18 9.98 21.84
C LEU A 175 -66.56 10.36 23.28
N ASN A 176 -65.59 10.37 24.20
CA ASN A 176 -65.82 10.81 25.58
C ASN A 176 -66.15 12.32 25.65
N ASN A 177 -65.47 13.14 24.85
CA ASN A 177 -65.78 14.57 24.76
C ASN A 177 -67.19 14.82 24.21
N GLU A 178 -67.59 14.11 23.14
CA GLU A 178 -68.94 14.18 22.59
C GLU A 178 -70.01 13.77 23.62
N TYR A 179 -69.78 12.68 24.35
CA TYR A 179 -70.66 12.23 25.43
C TYR A 179 -70.78 13.28 26.54
N LYS A 180 -69.66 13.88 26.96
CA LYS A 180 -69.64 14.93 27.99
C LYS A 180 -70.45 16.16 27.55
N VAL A 181 -70.24 16.66 26.34
CA VAL A 181 -71.00 17.80 25.77
C VAL A 181 -72.49 17.50 25.73
N SER A 182 -72.88 16.30 25.31
CA SER A 182 -74.29 15.87 25.30
C SER A 182 -74.91 15.89 26.70
N LYS A 183 -74.19 15.37 27.70
CA LYS A 183 -74.65 15.36 29.09
C LYS A 183 -74.75 16.78 29.66
N ASP A 184 -73.77 17.63 29.39
CA ASP A 184 -73.78 19.04 29.83
C ASP A 184 -74.97 19.80 29.20
N ASN A 185 -75.28 19.55 27.92
CA ASN A 185 -76.46 20.11 27.25
C ASN A 185 -77.79 19.63 27.88
N GLN A 186 -77.89 18.35 28.24
CA GLN A 186 -79.09 17.82 28.91
C GLN A 186 -79.27 18.44 30.31
N ILE A 187 -78.19 18.59 31.07
CA ILE A 187 -78.21 19.25 32.38
C ILE A 187 -78.65 20.71 32.23
N PHE A 188 -78.11 21.44 31.25
CA PHE A 188 -78.51 22.82 30.98
C PHE A 188 -80.01 22.93 30.65
N LYS A 189 -80.54 22.02 29.82
CA LYS A 189 -81.97 21.98 29.48
C LYS A 189 -82.84 21.76 30.73
N LEU A 190 -82.47 20.80 31.58
CA LEU A 190 -83.19 20.52 32.83
C LEU A 190 -83.14 21.71 33.80
N GLN A 191 -82.02 22.42 33.88
CA GLN A 191 -81.91 23.63 34.70
C GLN A 191 -82.85 24.75 34.20
N LEU A 192 -82.99 24.89 32.87
CA LEU A 192 -83.93 25.84 32.27
C LEU A 192 -85.38 25.49 32.58
N GLU A 193 -85.77 24.22 32.38
CA GLU A 193 -87.12 23.70 32.66
C GLU A 193 -87.48 23.84 34.16
N LEU A 194 -86.51 23.57 35.07
CA LEU A 194 -86.71 23.73 36.52
C LEU A 194 -86.90 25.20 36.92
N THR A 195 -86.14 26.11 36.31
CA THR A 195 -86.24 27.56 36.57
C THR A 195 -87.60 28.10 36.12
N ASP A 196 -88.05 27.70 34.91
CA ASP A 196 -89.37 28.08 34.41
C ASP A 196 -90.50 27.54 35.30
N THR A 197 -90.43 26.26 35.69
CA THR A 197 -91.38 25.65 36.61
C THR A 197 -91.42 26.37 37.96
N HIS A 198 -90.25 26.74 38.49
CA HIS A 198 -90.18 27.51 39.74
C HIS A 198 -90.88 28.86 39.59
N GLN A 199 -90.65 29.58 38.49
CA GLN A 199 -91.31 30.85 38.22
C GLN A 199 -92.84 30.69 38.07
N GLN A 200 -93.30 29.64 37.39
CA GLN A 200 -94.72 29.32 37.29
C GLN A 200 -95.34 29.04 38.67
N PHE A 201 -94.66 28.26 39.52
CA PHE A 201 -95.11 27.99 40.88
C PHE A 201 -95.20 29.27 41.73
N GLN A 202 -94.22 30.18 41.63
CA GLN A 202 -94.26 31.47 42.32
C GLN A 202 -95.46 32.32 41.84
N ASN A 203 -95.72 32.35 40.53
CA ASN A 203 -96.88 33.05 39.97
C ASN A 203 -98.21 32.47 40.47
N VAL A 204 -98.35 31.14 40.50
CA VAL A 204 -99.54 30.46 41.04
C VAL A 204 -99.68 30.73 42.53
N SER A 205 -98.60 30.62 43.29
CA SER A 205 -98.55 30.91 44.73
C SER A 205 -98.99 32.35 45.02
N TYR A 206 -98.50 33.32 44.24
CA TYR A 206 -98.91 34.72 44.34
C TYR A 206 -100.41 34.90 44.04
N LYS A 207 -100.92 34.30 42.97
CA LYS A 207 -102.36 34.33 42.65
C LYS A 207 -103.20 33.70 43.75
N LEU A 208 -102.77 32.56 44.31
CA LEU A 208 -103.47 31.86 45.39
C LEU A 208 -103.55 32.72 46.66
N LYS A 209 -102.45 33.40 47.02
CA LYS A 209 -102.44 34.37 48.13
C LYS A 209 -103.46 35.48 47.93
N ILE A 210 -103.54 36.06 46.73
CA ILE A 210 -104.55 37.10 46.41
C ILE A 210 -105.97 36.55 46.60
N VAL A 211 -106.26 35.36 46.07
CA VAL A 211 -107.58 34.71 46.23
C VAL A 211 -107.90 34.48 47.70
N PHE A 212 -106.93 34.02 48.50
CA PHE A 212 -107.10 33.80 49.94
C PHE A 212 -107.40 35.09 50.70
N ILE A 213 -106.70 36.19 50.36
CA ILE A 213 -106.94 37.53 50.92
C ILE A 213 -108.35 38.02 50.54
N LEU A 214 -108.75 37.87 49.27
CA LEU A 214 -110.10 38.25 48.80
C LEU A 214 -111.20 37.46 49.53
N LEU A 215 -111.05 36.13 49.67
CA LEU A 215 -112.00 35.30 50.41
C LEU A 215 -112.11 35.75 51.87
N GLY A 216 -110.97 35.99 52.55
CA GLY A 216 -110.97 36.54 53.91
C GLY A 216 -111.73 37.86 54.03
N PHE A 217 -111.54 38.77 53.07
CA PHE A 217 -112.26 40.05 53.02
C PHE A 217 -113.77 39.85 52.82
N THR A 218 -114.20 38.95 51.94
CA THR A 218 -115.64 38.65 51.72
C THR A 218 -116.31 38.06 52.95
N ILE A 219 -115.66 37.15 53.67
CA ILE A 219 -116.18 36.58 54.91
C ILE A 219 -116.30 37.65 55.99
N ALA A 220 -115.29 38.50 56.15
CA ALA A 220 -115.34 39.62 57.09
C ALA A 220 -116.48 40.61 56.76
N ALA A 221 -116.68 40.92 55.47
CA ALA A 221 -117.78 41.77 55.02
C ALA A 221 -119.16 41.14 55.30
N LEU A 222 -119.32 39.83 55.07
CA LEU A 222 -120.56 39.11 55.40
C LEU A 222 -120.86 39.14 56.90
N ILE A 223 -119.86 38.89 57.74
CA ILE A 223 -119.99 38.97 59.21
C ILE A 223 -120.39 40.39 59.62
N PHE A 224 -119.77 41.42 59.04
CA PHE A 224 -120.10 42.82 59.31
C PHE A 224 -121.54 43.18 58.90
N ILE A 225 -122.00 42.73 57.73
CA ILE A 225 -123.38 42.92 57.27
C ILE A 225 -124.38 42.20 58.19
N SER A 226 -124.12 40.95 58.58
CA SER A 226 -124.98 40.21 59.53
C SER A 226 -125.04 40.90 60.89
N PHE A 227 -123.91 41.41 61.40
CA PHE A 227 -123.87 42.16 62.65
C PHE A 227 -124.69 43.46 62.55
N PHE A 228 -124.57 44.21 61.45
CA PHE A 228 -125.34 45.44 61.23
C PHE A 228 -126.85 45.17 61.02
N SER A 229 -127.21 44.06 60.38
CA SER A 229 -128.60 43.61 60.22
C SER A 229 -129.28 43.20 61.54
N LEU A 230 -128.51 42.80 62.57
CA LEU A 230 -128.99 42.45 63.90
C LEU A 230 -129.19 43.67 64.82
N LEU A 231 -128.70 44.85 64.41
CA LEU A 231 -128.82 46.11 65.14
C LEU A 231 -130.01 46.98 64.70
N ARG A 232 -130.93 46.43 63.90
CA ARG A 232 -132.20 47.05 63.45
C ARG A 232 -133.39 46.39 64.14
#